data_AF-A0A7V4IAU8-F1
#
_entry.id   AF-A0A7V4IAU8-F1
#
_cell.length_a   1.000
_cell.length_b   1.000
_cell.length_c   1.000
_cell.angle_alpha   90.00
_cell.angle_beta   90.00
_cell.angle_gamma   90.00
#
_symmetry.space_group_name_H-M   'P 1'
#
loop_
_entity.id
_entity.type
_entity.pdbx_description
1 polymer ?
#
loop_
_entity_poly.entity_id
_entity_poly.type
_entity_poly.pdbx_seq_one_letter_code
_entity_poly.pdbx_strand_id
1 'polypeptide(L)'
;MAENQENILKPFEFPSDVKQLSKEECAKILRKALTLSRKYKTQADISKITNINEKSIGDYFTARNKPSQERWSLLRKALFMEGQRESLTTKRVYETIHSIERFKAVLFLLKDELEYFKDSTSDNRKLLKEQIPGKEVGYIVSLLSALYDENQLEIFKNFSNKSK
;
A
#
# COMPACT_ATOMS: atom_id res chain seq x y z
N MET A 1 23.18 -31.53 -6.06
CA MET A 1 22.30 -30.52 -6.69
C MET A 1 21.32 -30.04 -5.65
N ALA A 2 21.71 -29.06 -4.84
CA ALA A 2 20.85 -28.50 -3.80
C ALA A 2 21.26 -27.05 -3.60
N GLU A 3 20.63 -26.13 -4.32
CA GLU A 3 20.72 -24.68 -4.11
C GLU A 3 19.72 -24.03 -5.07
N ASN A 4 18.47 -23.80 -4.66
CA ASN A 4 17.59 -22.81 -5.30
C ASN A 4 16.24 -22.60 -4.60
N GLN A 5 16.20 -22.51 -3.26
CA GLN A 5 14.96 -22.13 -2.56
C GLN A 5 15.15 -21.14 -1.39
N GLU A 6 16.16 -20.27 -1.43
CA GLU A 6 16.36 -19.24 -0.38
C GLU A 6 16.32 -17.78 -0.86
N ASN A 7 15.91 -17.51 -2.11
CA ASN A 7 15.95 -16.14 -2.65
C ASN A 7 14.58 -15.53 -2.92
N ILE A 8 13.59 -15.88 -2.09
CA ILE A 8 12.29 -15.21 -2.04
C ILE A 8 12.20 -14.63 -0.63
N LEU A 9 12.07 -13.29 -0.52
CA LEU A 9 11.91 -12.47 0.71
C LEU A 9 13.10 -11.64 1.21
N LYS A 10 14.12 -11.32 0.38
CA LYS A 10 14.85 -10.07 0.62
C LYS A 10 14.28 -8.95 -0.25
N PRO A 11 13.61 -7.94 0.34
CA PRO A 11 13.17 -6.78 -0.43
C PRO A 11 14.39 -6.19 -1.15
N PHE A 12 14.23 -5.82 -2.41
CA PHE A 12 15.31 -5.16 -3.14
C PHE A 12 15.65 -3.86 -2.42
N GLU A 13 16.87 -3.78 -1.88
CA GLU A 13 17.37 -2.57 -1.27
C GLU A 13 18.22 -1.81 -2.28
N PHE A 14 17.90 -0.53 -2.47
CA PHE A 14 18.75 0.40 -3.20
C PHE A 14 19.59 1.16 -2.16
N PRO A 15 20.91 0.88 -2.05
CA PRO A 15 21.78 1.48 -1.04
C PRO A 15 21.78 3.00 -1.08
N SER A 16 21.83 3.63 0.08
CA SER A 16 21.92 5.10 0.19
C SER A 16 23.30 5.64 -0.18
N ASP A 17 24.37 4.90 0.12
CA ASP A 17 25.76 5.31 -0.13
C ASP A 17 26.40 4.44 -1.23
N VAL A 18 27.05 5.10 -2.18
CA VAL A 18 27.79 4.48 -3.29
C VAL A 18 29.24 4.20 -2.93
N LYS A 19 29.79 4.82 -1.88
CA LYS A 19 31.23 4.75 -1.55
C LYS A 19 31.71 3.31 -1.38
N GLN A 20 30.92 2.50 -0.68
CA GLN A 20 31.23 1.10 -0.36
C GLN A 20 30.96 0.14 -1.53
N LEU A 21 30.34 0.59 -2.62
CA LEU A 21 29.98 -0.25 -3.76
C LEU A 21 31.07 -0.24 -4.83
N SER A 22 31.40 -1.40 -5.39
CA SER A 22 32.14 -1.51 -6.65
C SER A 22 31.32 -1.02 -7.84
N LYS A 23 31.99 -0.74 -8.97
CA LYS A 23 31.31 -0.33 -10.21
C LYS A 23 30.39 -1.45 -10.74
N GLU A 24 30.76 -2.71 -10.52
CA GLU A 24 29.97 -3.89 -10.87
C GLU A 24 28.71 -4.02 -10.00
N GLU A 25 28.82 -3.77 -8.69
CA GLU A 25 27.66 -3.78 -7.78
C GLU A 25 26.68 -2.66 -8.10
N CYS A 26 27.18 -1.45 -8.38
CA CYS A 26 26.36 -0.34 -8.84
C CYS A 26 25.57 -0.71 -10.10
N ALA A 27 26.24 -1.29 -11.11
CA ALA A 27 25.60 -1.72 -12.34
C ALA A 27 24.52 -2.78 -12.10
N LYS A 28 24.80 -3.77 -11.24
CA LYS A 28 23.83 -4.81 -10.87
C LYS A 28 22.59 -4.22 -10.19
N ILE A 29 22.77 -3.33 -9.23
CA ILE A 29 21.69 -2.65 -8.52
C ILE A 29 20.85 -1.81 -9.49
N LEU A 30 21.50 -1.03 -10.37
CA LEU A 30 20.80 -0.19 -11.36
C LEU A 30 19.99 -1.01 -12.36
N ARG A 31 20.55 -2.12 -12.88
CA ARG A 31 19.82 -3.03 -13.77
C ARG A 31 18.60 -3.63 -13.06
N LYS A 32 18.79 -4.13 -11.83
CA LYS A 32 17.71 -4.70 -11.02
C LYS A 32 16.63 -3.65 -10.71
N ALA A 33 17.02 -2.43 -10.38
CA ALA A 33 16.11 -1.32 -10.16
C ALA A 33 15.32 -0.95 -11.42
N LEU A 34 15.96 -0.94 -12.59
CA LEU A 34 15.29 -0.66 -13.87
C LEU A 34 14.31 -1.78 -14.23
N THR A 35 14.66 -3.05 -14.04
CA THR A 35 13.75 -4.18 -14.28
C THR A 35 12.54 -4.14 -13.34
N LEU A 36 12.71 -3.67 -12.11
CA LEU A 36 11.62 -3.53 -11.13
C LEU A 36 10.80 -2.25 -11.32
N SER A 37 11.36 -1.25 -12.02
CA SER A 37 10.68 0.01 -12.32
C SER A 37 9.59 -0.22 -13.37
N ARG A 38 8.34 0.11 -13.03
CA ARG A 38 7.22 0.10 -13.99
C ARG A 38 7.18 1.34 -14.88
N LYS A 39 7.78 2.44 -14.41
CA LYS A 39 7.70 3.78 -15.02
C LYS A 39 8.73 4.02 -16.12
N TYR A 40 9.92 3.44 -15.97
CA TYR A 40 11.03 3.61 -16.89
C TYR A 40 11.39 2.29 -17.53
N LYS A 41 11.50 2.28 -18.86
CA LYS A 41 11.85 1.07 -19.63
C LYS A 41 13.26 1.16 -20.22
N THR A 42 13.78 2.37 -20.38
CA THR A 42 15.05 2.62 -21.07
C THR A 42 15.97 3.54 -20.27
N GLN A 43 17.27 3.50 -20.60
CA GLN A 43 18.27 4.41 -20.03
C GLN A 43 18.03 5.86 -20.45
N ALA A 44 17.43 6.08 -21.63
CA ALA A 44 17.02 7.39 -22.12
C ALA A 44 15.94 8.03 -21.22
N ASP A 45 14.99 7.24 -20.71
CA ASP A 45 13.95 7.74 -19.80
C ASP A 45 14.56 8.25 -18.49
N ILE A 46 15.55 7.52 -17.97
CA ILE A 46 16.28 7.89 -16.75
C ILE A 46 17.10 9.18 -16.98
N SER A 47 17.71 9.32 -18.17
CA SER A 47 18.49 10.51 -18.56
C SER A 47 17.66 11.79 -18.48
N LYS A 48 16.45 11.77 -19.04
CA LYS A 48 15.53 12.92 -19.06
C LYS A 48 15.15 13.41 -17.65
N ILE A 49 15.06 12.49 -16.69
CA ILE A 49 14.54 12.79 -15.34
C ILE A 49 15.65 13.12 -14.36
N THR A 50 16.80 12.47 -14.52
CA THR A 50 17.98 12.73 -13.67
C THR A 50 18.84 13.87 -14.20
N ASN A 51 18.57 14.34 -15.43
CA ASN A 51 19.41 15.29 -16.18
C ASN A 51 20.88 14.83 -16.29
N ILE A 52 21.11 13.52 -16.22
CA ILE A 52 22.42 12.91 -16.43
C ILE A 52 22.49 12.50 -17.90
N ASN A 53 23.61 12.80 -18.56
CA ASN A 53 23.84 12.41 -19.95
C ASN A 53 23.64 10.89 -20.12
N GLU A 54 22.85 10.49 -21.12
CA GLU A 54 22.54 9.09 -21.44
C GLU A 54 23.79 8.23 -21.57
N LYS A 55 24.87 8.75 -22.15
CA LYS A 55 26.16 8.03 -22.23
C LYS A 55 26.71 7.71 -20.84
N SER A 56 26.67 8.68 -19.91
CA SER A 56 27.11 8.45 -18.53
C SER A 56 26.22 7.43 -17.81
N ILE A 57 24.91 7.43 -18.07
CA ILE A 57 24.00 6.41 -17.55
C ILE A 57 24.37 5.04 -18.13
N GLY A 58 24.57 4.93 -19.44
CA GLY A 58 25.02 3.70 -20.09
C GLY A 58 26.32 3.17 -19.50
N ASP A 59 27.28 4.05 -19.21
CA ASP A 59 28.53 3.67 -18.56
C ASP A 59 28.33 3.14 -17.13
N TYR A 60 27.36 3.67 -16.38
CA TYR A 60 26.99 3.15 -15.05
C TYR A 60 26.31 1.79 -15.15
N PHE A 61 25.39 1.60 -16.10
CA PHE A 61 24.70 0.33 -16.30
C PHE A 61 25.61 -0.75 -16.87
N THR A 62 26.72 -0.40 -17.52
CA THR A 62 27.72 -1.34 -18.07
C THR A 62 28.94 -1.54 -17.18
N ALA A 63 28.96 -0.95 -15.98
CA ALA A 63 30.08 -0.99 -15.04
C ALA A 63 31.40 -0.39 -15.61
N ARG A 64 31.30 0.46 -16.64
CA ARG A 64 32.46 1.20 -17.18
C ARG A 64 32.90 2.31 -16.23
N ASN A 65 31.91 3.00 -15.63
CA ASN A 65 32.14 4.07 -14.67
C ASN A 65 31.33 3.84 -13.39
N LYS A 66 31.86 4.36 -12.28
CA LYS A 66 31.13 4.44 -11.01
C LYS A 66 30.43 5.80 -10.89
N PRO A 67 29.14 5.86 -10.54
CA PRO A 67 28.48 7.14 -10.30
C PRO A 67 29.04 7.81 -9.04
N SER A 68 29.07 9.15 -9.04
CA SER A 68 29.30 9.93 -7.83
C SER A 68 28.13 9.76 -6.86
N GLN A 69 28.33 10.09 -5.59
CA GLN A 69 27.27 9.99 -4.57
C GLN A 69 26.04 10.84 -4.91
N GLU A 70 26.25 12.02 -5.50
CA GLU A 70 25.18 12.90 -5.98
C GLU A 70 24.36 12.24 -7.10
N ARG A 71 25.04 11.73 -8.13
CA ARG A 71 24.39 11.02 -9.25
C ARG A 71 23.70 9.74 -8.78
N TRP A 72 24.29 9.03 -7.82
CA TRP A 72 23.69 7.85 -7.20
C TRP A 72 22.38 8.17 -6.49
N SER A 73 22.33 9.29 -5.76
CA SER A 73 21.13 9.75 -5.06
C SER A 73 20.02 10.14 -6.03
N LEU A 74 20.36 10.78 -7.16
CA LEU A 74 19.40 11.08 -8.24
C LEU A 74 18.82 9.81 -8.86
N LEU A 75 19.69 8.83 -9.18
CA LEU A 75 19.27 7.53 -9.71
C LEU A 75 18.39 6.76 -8.73
N ARG A 76 18.73 6.76 -7.43
CA ARG A 76 17.92 6.14 -6.36
C ARG A 76 16.55 6.78 -6.25
N LYS A 77 16.46 8.11 -6.28
CA LYS A 77 15.20 8.84 -6.21
C LYS A 77 14.30 8.48 -7.40
N ALA A 78 14.84 8.51 -8.61
CA ALA A 78 14.11 8.20 -9.83
C ALA A 78 13.68 6.72 -9.88
N LEU A 79 14.62 5.78 -9.76
CA LEU A 79 14.36 4.36 -10.02
C LEU A 79 13.69 3.61 -8.87
N PHE A 80 13.90 4.05 -7.62
CA PHE A 80 13.49 3.29 -6.44
C PHE A 80 12.41 4.00 -5.61
N MET A 81 12.61 5.27 -5.27
CA MET A 81 11.66 5.97 -4.38
C MET A 81 10.33 6.31 -5.06
N GLU A 82 10.35 6.70 -6.34
CA GLU A 82 9.11 6.94 -7.08
C GLU A 82 8.35 5.64 -7.36
N GLY A 83 9.05 4.55 -7.71
CA GLY A 83 8.43 3.23 -7.91
C GLY A 83 7.80 2.64 -6.64
N GLN A 84 8.39 2.89 -5.46
CA GLN A 84 7.79 2.48 -4.18
C GLN A 84 6.51 3.26 -3.85
N ARG A 85 6.45 4.56 -4.15
CA ARG A 85 5.24 5.36 -3.91
C ARG A 85 4.06 4.82 -4.71
N GLU A 86 4.30 4.48 -5.98
CA GLU A 86 3.26 3.93 -6.86
C GLU A 86 2.81 2.53 -6.43
N SER A 87 3.77 1.66 -6.03
CA SER A 87 3.45 0.33 -5.49
C SER A 87 2.64 0.38 -4.20
N LEU A 88 2.96 1.30 -3.28
CA LEU A 88 2.20 1.48 -2.04
C LEU A 88 0.79 2.00 -2.30
N THR A 89 0.62 2.92 -3.27
CA THR A 89 -0.71 3.38 -3.67
C THR A 89 -1.54 2.24 -4.27
N THR A 90 -0.98 1.43 -5.17
CA THR A 90 -1.71 0.29 -5.75
C THR A 90 -2.07 -0.75 -4.70
N LYS A 91 -1.17 -1.05 -3.76
CA LYS A 91 -1.43 -1.97 -2.65
C LYS A 91 -2.57 -1.47 -1.76
N ARG A 92 -2.54 -0.19 -1.37
CA ARG A 92 -3.61 0.43 -0.55
C ARG A 92 -4.96 0.43 -1.27
N VAL A 93 -4.97 0.69 -2.58
CA VAL A 93 -6.21 0.64 -3.39
C VAL A 93 -6.77 -0.79 -3.40
N TYR A 94 -5.93 -1.80 -3.60
CA TYR A 94 -6.37 -3.20 -3.58
C TYR A 94 -6.91 -3.62 -2.21
N GLU A 95 -6.20 -3.27 -1.13
CA GLU A 95 -6.65 -3.51 0.24
C GLU A 95 -7.99 -2.82 0.54
N THR A 96 -8.18 -1.59 0.04
CA THR A 96 -9.42 -0.83 0.18
C THR A 96 -10.57 -1.53 -0.56
N ILE A 97 -10.37 -1.92 -1.82
CA ILE A 97 -11.36 -2.65 -2.60
C ILE A 97 -11.75 -3.96 -1.90
N HIS A 98 -10.76 -4.73 -1.45
CA HIS A 98 -11.03 -5.97 -0.73
C HIS A 98 -11.77 -5.74 0.58
N SER A 99 -11.46 -4.66 1.30
CA SER A 99 -12.19 -4.27 2.52
C SER A 99 -13.65 -3.87 2.21
N ILE A 100 -13.89 -3.18 1.10
CA ILE A 100 -15.25 -2.84 0.64
C ILE A 100 -16.06 -4.10 0.36
N GLU A 101 -15.49 -5.09 -0.34
CA GLU A 101 -16.19 -6.35 -0.63
C GLU A 101 -16.54 -7.13 0.63
N ARG A 102 -15.62 -7.21 1.61
CA ARG A 102 -15.93 -7.80 2.91
C ARG A 102 -17.04 -7.05 3.63
N PHE A 103 -17.01 -5.72 3.60
CA PHE A 103 -18.03 -4.89 4.25
C PHE A 103 -19.41 -5.09 3.61
N LYS A 104 -19.50 -5.19 2.28
CA LYS A 104 -20.74 -5.55 1.57
C LYS A 104 -21.29 -6.89 2.02
N ALA A 105 -20.43 -7.91 2.14
CA ALA A 105 -20.85 -9.23 2.61
C ALA A 105 -21.40 -9.19 4.04
N VAL A 106 -20.77 -8.42 4.93
CA VAL A 106 -21.27 -8.21 6.31
C VAL A 106 -22.61 -7.48 6.32
N LEU A 107 -22.78 -6.43 5.50
CA LEU A 107 -24.05 -5.72 5.39
C LEU A 107 -25.17 -6.62 4.86
N PHE A 108 -24.86 -7.49 3.91
CA PHE A 108 -25.82 -8.48 3.40
C PHE A 108 -26.29 -9.42 4.49
N LEU A 109 -25.36 -10.04 5.23
CA LEU A 109 -25.71 -10.91 6.36
C LEU A 109 -26.50 -10.17 7.44
N LEU A 110 -26.07 -8.95 7.80
CA LEU A 110 -26.77 -8.13 8.79
C LEU A 110 -28.21 -7.83 8.35
N LYS A 111 -28.41 -7.53 7.06
CA LYS A 111 -29.75 -7.27 6.51
C LYS A 111 -30.64 -8.51 6.68
N ASP A 112 -30.16 -9.68 6.30
CA ASP A 112 -30.95 -10.92 6.38
C ASP A 112 -31.36 -11.23 7.82
N GLU A 113 -30.44 -11.08 8.79
CA GLU A 113 -30.73 -11.26 10.21
C GLU A 113 -31.75 -10.23 10.74
N LEU A 114 -31.62 -8.97 10.33
CA LEU A 114 -32.59 -7.93 10.71
C LEU A 114 -33.98 -8.18 10.12
N GLU A 115 -34.06 -8.66 8.88
CA GLU A 115 -35.33 -9.05 8.26
C GLU A 115 -35.97 -10.23 8.99
N TYR A 116 -35.19 -11.25 9.38
CA TYR A 116 -35.68 -12.34 10.21
C TYR A 116 -36.32 -11.83 11.51
N PHE A 117 -35.62 -10.99 12.28
CA PHE A 117 -36.16 -10.49 13.55
C PHE A 117 -37.34 -9.52 13.38
N LYS A 118 -37.35 -8.74 12.29
CA LYS A 118 -38.48 -7.89 11.90
C LYS A 118 -39.76 -8.71 11.74
N ASP A 119 -39.67 -9.83 11.03
CA ASP A 119 -40.81 -10.70 10.71
C ASP A 119 -41.08 -11.78 11.79
N SER A 120 -40.22 -11.88 12.82
CA SER A 120 -40.34 -12.83 13.92
C SER A 120 -41.43 -12.46 14.97
N THR A 121 -41.63 -13.34 15.96
CA THR A 121 -42.55 -13.12 17.08
C THR A 121 -42.03 -12.07 18.08
N SER A 122 -42.92 -11.57 18.94
CA SER A 122 -42.52 -10.65 20.01
C SER A 122 -41.52 -11.27 21.00
N ASP A 123 -41.66 -12.57 21.29
CA ASP A 123 -40.78 -13.27 22.21
C ASP A 123 -39.36 -13.40 21.64
N ASN A 124 -39.23 -13.70 20.35
CA ASN A 124 -37.93 -13.76 19.68
C ASN A 124 -37.23 -12.39 19.69
N ARG A 125 -37.96 -11.29 19.47
CA ARG A 125 -37.42 -9.93 19.60
C ARG A 125 -37.05 -9.57 21.03
N LYS A 126 -37.74 -10.14 22.03
CA LYS A 126 -37.38 -9.95 23.45
C LYS A 126 -36.04 -10.64 23.74
N LEU A 127 -35.85 -11.87 23.27
CA LEU A 127 -34.57 -12.58 23.35
C LEU A 127 -33.44 -11.76 22.69
N LEU A 128 -33.67 -11.20 21.50
CA LEU A 128 -32.69 -10.33 20.84
C LEU A 128 -32.26 -9.15 21.74
N LYS A 129 -33.21 -8.47 22.38
CA LYS A 129 -32.94 -7.32 23.26
C LYS A 129 -32.22 -7.71 24.56
N GLU A 130 -32.43 -8.93 25.03
CA GLU A 130 -31.75 -9.47 26.21
C GLU A 130 -30.29 -9.84 25.88
N GLN A 131 -30.03 -10.32 24.67
CA GLN A 131 -28.71 -10.77 24.24
C GLN A 131 -27.84 -9.65 23.64
N ILE A 132 -28.43 -8.67 22.95
CA ILE A 132 -27.69 -7.59 22.30
C ILE A 132 -27.99 -6.25 22.98
N PRO A 133 -26.99 -5.62 23.64
CA PRO A 133 -27.16 -4.32 24.27
C PRO A 133 -27.55 -3.23 23.25
N GLY A 134 -28.61 -2.47 23.54
CA GLY A 134 -29.05 -1.37 22.67
C GLY A 134 -27.96 -0.32 22.39
N LYS A 135 -27.01 -0.13 23.32
CA LYS A 135 -25.84 0.75 23.13
C LYS A 135 -24.96 0.33 21.95
N GLU A 136 -24.80 -0.97 21.71
CA GLU A 136 -23.97 -1.51 20.64
C GLU A 136 -24.67 -1.34 19.29
N VAL A 137 -25.99 -1.58 19.26
CA VAL A 137 -26.83 -1.32 18.09
C VAL A 137 -26.76 0.16 17.70
N GLY A 138 -26.96 1.07 18.67
CA GLY A 138 -26.89 2.52 18.43
C GLY A 138 -25.52 2.97 17.93
N TYR A 139 -24.43 2.41 18.47
CA TYR A 139 -23.07 2.67 18.01
C TYR A 139 -22.86 2.23 16.55
N ILE A 140 -23.28 1.02 16.20
CA ILE A 140 -23.15 0.49 14.83
C ILE A 140 -23.96 1.36 13.86
N VAL A 141 -25.22 1.68 14.18
CA VAL A 141 -26.06 2.54 13.33
C VAL A 141 -25.42 3.91 13.12
N SER A 142 -24.92 4.52 14.20
CA SER A 142 -24.25 5.83 14.12
C SER A 142 -22.99 5.79 13.25
N LEU A 143 -22.17 4.74 13.40
CA LEU A 143 -20.98 4.55 12.60
C LEU A 143 -21.32 4.34 11.12
N LEU A 144 -22.33 3.51 10.83
CA LEU A 144 -22.81 3.30 9.47
C LEU A 144 -23.28 4.61 8.84
N SER A 145 -24.10 5.41 9.54
CA SER A 145 -24.55 6.71 9.06
C SER A 145 -23.40 7.68 8.83
N ALA A 146 -22.47 7.77 9.78
CA ALA A 146 -21.32 8.66 9.70
C ALA A 146 -20.41 8.33 8.51
N LEU A 147 -20.27 7.05 8.14
CA LEU A 147 -19.44 6.65 6.99
C LEU A 147 -19.96 7.14 5.63
N TYR A 148 -21.21 7.59 5.52
CA TYR A 148 -21.79 8.15 4.29
C TYR A 148 -21.73 9.68 4.22
N ASP A 149 -21.44 10.37 5.34
CA ASP A 149 -21.33 11.82 5.42
C ASP A 149 -20.01 12.19 6.10
N GLU A 150 -19.05 12.69 5.33
CA GLU A 150 -17.71 13.04 5.83
C GLU A 150 -17.76 14.04 6.99
N ASN A 151 -18.73 14.96 7.03
CA ASN A 151 -18.87 15.89 8.14
C ASN A 151 -19.30 15.16 9.42
N GLN A 152 -20.21 14.19 9.31
CA GLN A 152 -20.62 13.35 10.44
C GLN A 152 -19.49 12.41 10.88
N LEU A 153 -18.67 11.92 9.94
CA LEU A 153 -17.51 11.09 10.25
C LEU A 153 -16.47 11.84 11.08
N GLU A 154 -16.18 13.09 10.74
CA GLU A 154 -15.26 13.92 11.51
C GLU A 154 -15.77 14.17 12.93
N ILE A 155 -17.06 14.49 13.07
CA ILE A 155 -17.72 14.64 14.37
C ILE A 155 -17.59 13.34 15.18
N PHE A 156 -17.90 12.20 14.57
CA PHE A 156 -17.84 10.89 15.20
C PHE A 156 -16.42 10.53 15.68
N LYS A 157 -15.38 10.76 14.85
CA LYS A 157 -13.97 10.55 15.20
C LYS A 157 -13.58 11.35 16.45
N ASN A 158 -14.04 12.60 16.54
CA ASN A 158 -13.75 13.48 17.67
C ASN A 158 -14.44 13.05 18.96
N PHE A 159 -15.64 12.46 18.89
CA PHE A 159 -16.34 11.89 20.04
C PHE A 159 -15.71 10.57 20.51
N SER A 160 -15.34 9.68 19.59
CA SER A 160 -14.74 8.38 19.93
C SER A 160 -13.38 8.50 20.63
N ASN A 161 -12.58 9.52 20.25
CA ASN A 161 -11.26 9.76 20.84
C ASN A 161 -11.28 10.38 22.24
N LYS A 162 -12.43 10.88 22.73
CA LYS A 162 -12.58 11.51 24.06
C LYS A 162 -13.06 10.56 25.15
N SER A 163 -13.33 9.29 24.84
CA SER A 163 -13.83 8.28 25.79
C SER A 163 -12.76 7.25 26.21
N LYS A 164 -11.47 7.61 26.15
CA LYS A 164 -10.36 6.83 26.71
C LYS A 164 -9.76 7.54 27.92
#